data_AF-A0A4V6YUF4-F1
#
_entry.id   AF-A0A4V6YUF4-F1
#
_cell.length_a   1.000
_cell.length_b   1.000
_cell.length_c   1.000
_cell.angle_alpha   90.00
_cell.angle_beta   90.00
_cell.angle_gamma   90.00
#
_symmetry.space_group_name_H-M   'P 1'
#
loop_
_entity.id
_entity.type
_entity.pdbx_description
1 polymer ?
#
loop_
_entity_poly.entity_id
_entity_poly.type
_entity_poly.pdbx_seq_one_letter_code
_entity_poly.pdbx_strand_id
1 'polypeptide(L)'
;MKTNRISASQERLLLFITAAGTFLISGRFDLFERIVDITNTYEAFELDEFIMVCIVLVFCQAILLHRRWSSLKQAKKSLESRNTELREALTEIRQLKGIIPICASCKKIRDDQGYWHQVEAYLSAHSEARFSHGICPACMDTLCRTMDEETVLPPGSKPPPTDQHASPAKD
;
A
#
# COMPACT_ATOMS: atom_id res chain seq x y z
N MET A 1 -11.02 14.38 5.40
CA MET A 1 -10.99 15.76 4.85
C MET A 1 -11.56 15.73 3.43
N LYS A 2 -12.78 16.24 3.22
CA LYS A 2 -13.37 16.37 1.87
C LYS A 2 -12.73 17.57 1.19
N THR A 3 -11.95 17.34 0.14
CA THR A 3 -11.41 18.42 -0.69
C THR A 3 -12.55 19.03 -1.49
N ASN A 4 -12.88 20.29 -1.17
CA ASN A 4 -13.92 21.06 -1.85
C ASN A 4 -13.44 21.35 -3.28
N ARG A 5 -13.85 20.52 -4.24
CA ARG A 5 -13.43 20.63 -5.64
C ARG A 5 -14.34 21.63 -6.35
N ILE A 6 -13.86 22.88 -6.47
CA ILE A 6 -14.53 23.96 -7.20
C ILE A 6 -14.70 23.54 -8.66
N SER A 7 -15.88 23.76 -9.25
CA SER A 7 -16.15 23.39 -10.65
C SER A 7 -15.65 24.46 -11.62
N ALA A 8 -15.31 24.10 -12.85
CA ALA A 8 -14.82 25.03 -13.89
C ALA A 8 -15.82 26.17 -14.22
N SER A 9 -17.10 26.02 -13.87
CA SER A 9 -18.09 27.10 -13.95
C SER A 9 -17.90 28.14 -12.83
N GLN A 10 -17.62 27.68 -11.61
CA GLN A 10 -17.37 28.54 -10.45
C GLN A 10 -16.06 29.32 -10.59
N GLU A 11 -15.03 28.74 -11.20
CA GLU A 11 -13.78 29.45 -11.50
C GLU A 11 -14.00 30.64 -12.45
N ARG A 12 -14.76 30.44 -13.53
CA ARG A 12 -15.09 31.50 -14.49
C ARG A 12 -15.94 32.60 -13.86
N LEU A 13 -16.89 32.22 -13.02
CA LEU A 13 -17.72 33.17 -12.27
C LEU A 13 -16.87 34.00 -11.28
N LEU A 14 -15.94 33.36 -10.57
CA LEU A 14 -15.03 34.05 -9.65
C LEU A 14 -14.14 35.06 -10.39
N LEU A 15 -13.59 34.67 -11.55
CA LEU A 15 -12.80 35.56 -12.40
C LEU A 15 -13.62 36.75 -12.90
N PHE A 16 -14.88 36.54 -13.29
CA PHE A 16 -15.75 37.62 -13.74
C PHE A 16 -16.10 38.60 -12.60
N ILE A 17 -16.44 38.08 -11.41
CA ILE A 17 -16.76 38.92 -10.24
C ILE A 17 -15.54 39.74 -9.80
N THR A 18 -14.36 39.12 -9.77
CA THR A 18 -13.12 39.81 -9.39
C THR A 18 -12.74 40.88 -10.41
N ALA A 19 -12.84 40.59 -11.71
CA ALA A 19 -12.59 41.55 -12.78
C ALA A 19 -13.60 42.72 -12.80
N ALA A 20 -14.89 42.43 -12.58
CA ALA A 20 -15.91 43.48 -12.48
C ALA A 20 -15.71 44.35 -11.24
N GLY A 21 -15.34 43.73 -10.10
CA GLY A 21 -15.02 44.43 -8.87
C GLY A 21 -13.81 45.36 -9.04
N THR A 22 -12.71 44.88 -9.63
CA THR A 22 -11.55 45.72 -9.91
C THR A 22 -11.89 46.85 -10.89
N PHE A 23 -12.69 46.59 -11.93
CA PHE A 23 -13.13 47.63 -12.87
C PHE A 23 -13.96 48.73 -12.18
N LEU A 24 -14.93 48.35 -11.34
CA LEU A 24 -15.78 49.29 -10.61
C LEU A 24 -14.99 50.10 -9.57
N ILE A 25 -14.04 49.46 -8.87
CA ILE A 25 -13.15 50.13 -7.93
C ILE A 25 -12.25 51.12 -8.67
N SER A 26 -11.64 50.70 -9.78
CA SER A 26 -10.80 51.58 -10.62
C SER A 26 -11.56 52.78 -11.16
N GLY A 27 -12.83 52.61 -11.56
CA GLY A 27 -13.68 53.69 -12.05
C GLY A 27 -14.20 54.64 -10.97
N ARG A 28 -14.45 54.15 -9.73
CA ARG A 28 -14.94 55.01 -8.62
C ARG A 28 -13.86 55.90 -8.02
N PHE A 29 -12.60 55.52 -8.11
CA PHE A 29 -11.49 56.18 -7.42
C PHE A 29 -10.69 57.15 -8.32
N ASP A 30 -11.11 57.37 -9.58
CA ASP A 30 -10.31 58.05 -10.61
C ASP A 30 -8.85 57.59 -10.57
N LEU A 31 -8.68 56.27 -10.45
CA LEU A 31 -7.39 55.66 -10.16
C LEU A 31 -6.38 56.01 -11.27
N PHE A 32 -6.85 56.13 -12.51
CA PHE A 32 -6.03 56.47 -13.67
C PHE A 32 -5.46 57.89 -13.61
N GLU A 33 -6.23 58.92 -13.27
CA GLU A 33 -5.70 60.29 -13.15
C GLU A 33 -4.65 60.37 -12.02
N ARG A 34 -4.95 59.76 -10.86
CA ARG A 34 -3.98 59.71 -9.75
C ARG A 34 -2.72 58.92 -10.09
N ILE A 35 -2.85 57.82 -10.84
CA ILE A 35 -1.71 57.03 -11.32
C ILE A 35 -0.86 57.85 -12.31
N VAL A 36 -1.47 58.65 -13.19
CA VAL A 36 -0.74 59.50 -14.14
C VAL A 36 0.01 60.63 -13.42
N ASP A 37 -0.60 61.30 -12.44
CA ASP A 37 0.08 62.33 -11.63
C ASP A 37 1.23 61.76 -10.81
N ILE A 38 1.02 60.57 -10.22
CA ILE A 38 2.06 59.74 -9.62
C ILE A 38 3.16 59.50 -10.66
N THR A 39 2.85 58.93 -11.81
CA THR A 39 3.84 58.59 -12.85
C THR A 39 4.72 59.78 -13.23
N ASN A 40 4.13 60.98 -13.34
CA ASN A 40 4.86 62.22 -13.63
C ASN A 40 5.76 62.70 -12.45
N THR A 41 5.40 62.39 -11.20
CA THR A 41 6.26 62.61 -10.03
C THR A 41 7.33 61.52 -9.83
N TYR A 42 7.11 60.31 -10.34
CA TYR A 42 8.06 59.18 -10.30
C TYR A 42 9.00 59.12 -11.52
N GLU A 43 8.81 59.96 -12.54
CA GLU A 43 9.75 60.13 -13.66
C GLU A 43 11.14 60.58 -13.18
N ALA A 44 11.21 61.22 -12.00
CA ALA A 44 12.47 61.60 -11.34
C ALA A 44 13.17 60.44 -10.60
N PHE A 45 12.56 59.26 -10.48
CA PHE A 45 13.02 58.17 -9.60
C PHE A 45 13.45 56.88 -10.33
N GLU A 46 13.63 56.91 -11.67
CA GLU A 46 14.00 55.74 -12.50
C GLU A 46 13.11 54.49 -12.26
N LEU A 47 11.85 54.71 -11.86
CA LEU A 47 10.96 53.63 -11.38
C LEU A 47 10.53 52.68 -12.52
N ASP A 48 10.59 53.14 -13.76
CA ASP A 48 10.29 52.36 -14.97
C ASP A 48 11.31 51.23 -15.18
N GLU A 49 12.59 51.44 -14.86
CA GLU A 49 13.61 50.38 -14.92
C GLU A 49 13.30 49.25 -13.93
N PHE A 50 12.93 49.59 -12.69
CA PHE A 50 12.57 48.61 -11.67
C PHE A 50 11.33 47.80 -12.05
N ILE A 51 10.30 48.44 -12.62
CA ILE A 51 9.07 47.77 -13.06
C ILE A 51 9.39 46.77 -14.18
N MET A 52 10.20 47.15 -15.16
CA MET A 52 10.61 46.27 -16.26
C MET A 52 11.39 45.06 -15.76
N VAL A 53 12.33 45.26 -14.83
CA VAL A 53 13.08 44.16 -14.19
C VAL A 53 12.13 43.24 -13.43
N CYS A 54 11.18 43.78 -12.66
CA CYS A 54 10.19 42.98 -11.94
C CYS A 54 9.32 42.14 -12.89
N ILE A 55 8.84 42.71 -14.00
CA ILE A 55 8.04 41.99 -15.00
C ILE A 55 8.84 40.84 -15.62
N VAL A 56 10.08 41.11 -16.03
CA VAL A 56 10.97 40.10 -16.60
C VAL A 56 11.27 38.99 -15.59
N LEU A 57 11.52 39.33 -14.33
CA LEU A 57 11.75 38.36 -13.27
C LEU A 57 10.51 37.51 -13.01
N VAL A 58 9.32 38.10 -12.90
CA VAL A 58 8.08 37.35 -12.69
C VAL A 58 7.80 36.40 -13.86
N PHE A 59 7.99 36.86 -15.09
CA PHE A 59 7.82 36.03 -16.29
C PHE A 59 8.84 34.88 -16.33
N CYS A 60 10.11 35.16 -16.03
CA CYS A 60 11.16 34.16 -15.95
C CYS A 60 10.87 33.13 -14.87
N GLN A 61 10.47 33.56 -13.66
CA GLN A 61 10.07 32.68 -12.57
C GLN A 61 8.87 31.80 -12.96
N ALA A 62 7.84 32.37 -13.62
CA ALA A 62 6.70 31.59 -14.10
C ALA A 62 7.12 30.49 -15.09
N ILE A 63 8.01 30.80 -16.04
CA ILE A 63 8.57 29.81 -16.98
C ILE A 63 9.33 28.71 -16.23
N LEU A 64 10.21 29.07 -15.29
CA LEU A 64 11.00 28.10 -14.52
C LEU A 64 10.12 27.18 -13.67
N LEU A 65 9.10 27.74 -13.02
CA LEU A 65 8.12 26.98 -12.25
C LEU A 65 7.28 26.06 -13.13
N HIS A 66 6.87 26.52 -14.32
CA HIS A 66 6.15 25.70 -15.29
C HIS A 66 7.00 24.52 -15.76
N ARG A 67 8.28 24.75 -16.08
CA ARG A 67 9.22 23.68 -16.45
C ARG A 67 9.40 22.67 -15.31
N ARG A 68 9.58 23.15 -14.06
CA ARG A 68 9.72 22.29 -12.88
C ARG A 68 8.49 21.41 -12.64
N TRP A 69 7.30 21.97 -12.85
CA TRP A 69 6.04 21.23 -12.70
C TRP A 69 5.93 20.07 -13.70
N SER A 70 6.39 20.28 -14.94
CA SER A 70 6.42 19.24 -15.96
C SER A 70 7.30 18.05 -15.56
N SER A 71 8.50 18.30 -15.04
CA SER A 71 9.42 17.24 -14.60
C SER A 71 8.86 16.40 -13.44
N LEU A 72 8.19 17.04 -12.47
CA LEU A 72 7.54 16.35 -11.36
C LEU A 72 6.42 15.42 -11.83
N LYS A 73 5.65 15.85 -12.83
CA LYS A 73 4.56 15.04 -13.39
C LYS A 73 5.07 13.77 -14.05
N GLN A 74 6.20 13.85 -14.76
CA GLN A 74 6.84 12.68 -15.39
C GLN A 74 7.43 11.72 -14.36
N ALA A 75 8.13 12.24 -13.35
CA ALA A 75 8.72 11.43 -12.27
C ALA A 75 7.65 10.69 -11.45
N LYS A 76 6.52 11.34 -11.19
CA LYS A 76 5.39 10.70 -10.52
C LYS A 76 4.84 9.54 -11.36
N LYS A 77 4.63 9.75 -12.66
CA LYS A 77 4.10 8.72 -13.56
C LYS A 77 5.05 7.52 -13.69
N SER A 78 6.36 7.74 -13.75
CA SER A 78 7.34 6.64 -13.80
C SER A 78 7.37 5.85 -12.49
N LEU A 79 7.25 6.52 -11.34
CA LEU A 79 7.19 5.87 -10.04
C LEU A 79 5.90 5.03 -9.89
N GLU A 80 4.76 5.56 -10.32
CA GLU A 80 3.49 4.82 -10.36
C GLU A 80 3.59 3.57 -11.26
N SER A 81 4.14 3.71 -12.46
CA SER A 81 4.34 2.59 -13.40
C SER A 81 5.25 1.50 -12.84
N ARG A 82 6.37 1.88 -12.20
CA ARG A 82 7.26 0.89 -11.56
C ARG A 82 6.58 0.20 -10.38
N ASN A 83 5.74 0.93 -9.64
CA ASN A 83 5.01 0.36 -8.52
C ASN A 83 3.97 -0.67 -8.99
N THR A 84 3.27 -0.41 -10.11
CA THR A 84 2.33 -1.36 -10.69
C THR A 84 3.05 -2.61 -11.21
N GLU A 85 4.16 -2.45 -11.93
CA GLU A 85 4.97 -3.57 -12.44
C GLU A 85 5.51 -4.45 -11.29
N LEU A 86 6.03 -3.84 -10.22
CA LEU A 86 6.47 -4.57 -9.02
C LEU A 86 5.32 -5.34 -8.37
N ARG A 87 4.11 -4.76 -8.30
CA ARG A 87 2.94 -5.45 -7.73
C ARG A 87 2.49 -6.63 -8.58
N GLU A 88 2.54 -6.49 -9.90
CA GLU A 88 2.21 -7.56 -10.83
C GLU A 88 3.20 -8.71 -10.71
N ALA A 89 4.51 -8.43 -10.73
CA ALA A 89 5.55 -9.42 -10.52
C ALA A 89 5.43 -10.13 -9.16
N LEU A 90 5.12 -9.40 -8.09
CA LEU A 90 4.85 -10.01 -6.77
C LEU A 90 3.61 -10.90 -6.78
N THR A 91 2.58 -10.54 -7.55
CA THR A 91 1.35 -11.33 -7.67
C THR A 91 1.62 -12.61 -8.46
N GLU A 92 2.39 -12.52 -9.55
CA GLU A 92 2.84 -13.67 -10.34
C GLU A 92 3.67 -14.63 -9.47
N ILE A 93 4.67 -14.13 -8.74
CA ILE A 93 5.45 -14.96 -7.80
C ILE A 93 4.55 -15.63 -6.75
N ARG A 94 3.54 -14.94 -6.21
CA ARG A 94 2.60 -15.54 -5.26
C ARG A 94 1.76 -16.66 -5.88
N GLN A 95 1.38 -16.53 -7.16
CA GLN A 95 0.67 -17.59 -7.89
C GLN A 95 1.58 -18.80 -8.16
N LEU A 96 2.83 -18.59 -8.57
CA LEU A 96 3.79 -19.68 -8.77
C LEU A 96 4.20 -20.37 -7.45
N LYS A 97 4.27 -19.62 -6.34
CA LYS A 97 4.52 -20.17 -4.99
C LYS A 97 3.32 -20.95 -4.42
N GLY A 98 2.17 -20.98 -5.10
CA GLY A 98 0.99 -21.71 -4.65
C GLY A 98 1.03 -23.23 -4.90
N ILE A 99 1.96 -23.71 -5.74
CA ILE A 99 2.05 -25.13 -6.09
C ILE A 99 3.14 -25.79 -5.26
N ILE A 100 2.74 -26.53 -4.23
CA ILE A 100 3.64 -27.35 -3.44
C ILE A 100 3.72 -28.75 -4.09
N PRO A 101 4.89 -29.16 -4.61
CA PRO A 101 5.05 -30.49 -5.20
C PRO A 101 4.92 -31.57 -4.11
N ILE A 102 3.87 -32.38 -4.21
CA ILE A 102 3.56 -33.48 -3.28
C ILE A 102 3.71 -34.84 -3.97
N CYS A 103 4.30 -35.82 -3.30
CA CYS A 103 4.40 -37.17 -3.82
C CYS A 103 3.01 -37.82 -3.89
N ALA A 104 2.62 -38.33 -5.06
CA ALA A 104 1.32 -38.98 -5.23
C ALA A 104 1.15 -40.23 -4.35
N SER A 105 2.24 -40.96 -4.07
CA SER A 105 2.25 -42.21 -3.30
C SER A 105 2.33 -41.99 -1.80
N CYS A 106 3.34 -41.26 -1.31
CA CYS A 106 3.61 -41.12 0.13
C CYS A 106 3.24 -39.76 0.73
N LYS A 107 2.68 -38.83 -0.06
CA LYS A 107 2.24 -37.49 0.35
C LYS A 107 3.31 -36.58 0.95
N LYS A 108 4.59 -36.94 0.88
CA LYS A 108 5.70 -36.05 1.26
C LYS A 108 5.77 -34.84 0.33
N ILE A 109 6.24 -33.71 0.86
CA ILE A 109 6.48 -32.47 0.12
C ILE A 109 7.94 -32.41 -0.30
N ARG A 110 8.22 -31.99 -1.54
CA ARG A 110 9.58 -31.73 -2.02
C ARG A 110 9.96 -30.26 -1.80
N ASP A 111 11.13 -30.02 -1.21
CA ASP A 111 11.67 -28.66 -1.05
C ASP A 111 12.48 -28.20 -2.28
N ASP A 112 12.93 -26.94 -2.27
CA ASP A 112 13.73 -26.34 -3.34
C ASP A 112 15.13 -26.98 -3.48
N GLN A 113 15.61 -27.69 -2.45
CA GLN A 113 16.88 -28.43 -2.45
C GLN A 113 16.72 -29.85 -2.99
N GLY A 114 15.48 -30.29 -3.21
CA GLY A 114 15.11 -31.58 -3.75
C GLY A 114 14.87 -32.68 -2.71
N TYR A 115 14.89 -32.39 -1.42
CA TYR A 115 14.61 -33.34 -0.34
C TYR A 115 13.11 -33.49 -0.10
N TRP A 116 12.73 -34.66 0.43
CA TRP A 116 11.35 -35.01 0.73
C TRP A 116 11.07 -34.95 2.23
N HIS A 117 10.15 -34.06 2.62
CA HIS A 117 9.76 -33.84 4.01
C HIS A 117 8.32 -34.30 4.26
N GLN A 118 8.02 -34.67 5.51
CA GLN A 118 6.65 -34.88 5.92
C GLN A 118 5.87 -33.55 5.88
N VAL A 119 4.57 -33.62 5.59
CA VAL A 119 3.73 -32.43 5.37
C VAL A 119 3.75 -31.50 6.59
N GLU A 120 3.61 -32.08 7.79
CA GLU A 120 3.57 -31.36 9.06
C GLU A 120 4.90 -30.66 9.33
N ALA A 121 6.03 -31.35 9.09
CA ALA A 121 7.37 -30.81 9.26
C ALA A 121 7.63 -29.65 8.30
N TYR A 122 7.25 -29.81 7.03
CA TYR A 122 7.42 -28.78 6.01
C TYR A 122 6.57 -27.53 6.31
N LEU A 123 5.27 -27.70 6.61
CA LEU A 123 4.38 -26.56 6.90
C LEU A 123 4.77 -25.85 8.20
N SER A 124 5.18 -26.57 9.24
CA SER A 124 5.64 -25.95 10.50
C SER A 124 6.89 -25.11 10.30
N ALA A 125 7.77 -25.50 9.37
CA ALA A 125 9.00 -24.75 9.06
C ALA A 125 8.77 -23.54 8.14
N HIS A 126 7.75 -23.59 7.27
CA HIS A 126 7.51 -22.58 6.23
C HIS A 126 6.25 -21.72 6.47
N SER A 127 5.58 -21.87 7.61
CA SER A 127 4.41 -21.08 8.00
C SER A 127 4.31 -20.91 9.51
N GLU A 128 3.44 -20.02 9.97
CA GLU A 128 3.15 -19.83 11.39
C GLU A 128 2.15 -20.88 11.95
N ALA A 129 1.81 -21.92 11.17
CA ALA A 129 0.84 -22.93 11.57
C ALA A 129 1.37 -23.81 12.71
N ARG A 130 0.51 -24.11 13.69
CA ARG A 130 0.77 -25.10 14.76
C ARG A 130 -0.19 -26.26 14.60
N PHE A 131 0.34 -27.49 14.60
CA PHE A 131 -0.46 -28.70 14.51
C PHE A 131 -0.79 -29.26 15.89
N SER A 132 -2.04 -29.67 16.09
CA SER A 132 -2.48 -30.51 17.20
C SER A 132 -2.85 -31.89 16.69
N HIS A 133 -2.71 -32.91 17.54
CA HIS A 133 -3.15 -34.26 17.20
C HIS A 133 -4.59 -34.43 17.67
N GLY A 134 -5.51 -34.59 16.73
CA GLY A 134 -6.92 -34.89 16.98
C GLY A 134 -7.38 -36.05 16.10
N ILE A 135 -8.39 -36.80 16.54
CA ILE A 135 -9.00 -37.89 15.78
C ILE A 135 -10.38 -37.46 15.31
N CYS A 136 -10.71 -37.67 14.03
CA CYS A 136 -12.04 -37.34 13.53
C CYS A 136 -13.07 -38.41 13.96
N PRO A 137 -14.38 -38.09 14.01
CA PRO A 137 -15.41 -39.04 14.43
C PRO A 137 -15.42 -40.34 13.61
N ALA A 138 -15.13 -40.28 12.30
CA ALA A 138 -15.10 -41.46 11.44
C ALA A 138 -13.94 -42.41 11.79
N CYS A 139 -12.75 -41.85 12.08
CA CYS A 139 -11.60 -42.63 12.53
C CYS A 139 -11.84 -43.22 13.93
N MET A 140 -12.49 -42.47 14.81
CA MET A 140 -12.87 -42.98 16.14
C MET A 140 -13.81 -44.18 16.02
N ASP A 141 -14.84 -44.09 15.18
CA ASP A 141 -15.81 -45.18 14.98
C ASP A 141 -15.16 -46.44 14.39
N THR A 142 -14.16 -46.28 13.53
CA THR A 142 -13.38 -47.41 12.99
C THR A 142 -12.50 -48.03 14.07
N LEU A 143 -11.83 -47.21 14.89
CA LEU A 143 -11.00 -47.68 15.99
C LEU A 143 -11.83 -48.44 17.03
N CYS A 144 -13.02 -47.91 17.40
CA CYS A 144 -13.98 -48.59 18.25
C CYS A 144 -14.41 -49.93 17.65
N ARG A 145 -14.76 -49.98 16.36
CA ARG A 145 -15.10 -51.24 15.68
C ARG A 145 -13.96 -52.26 15.68
N THR A 146 -12.70 -51.82 15.58
CA THR A 146 -11.54 -52.72 15.65
C THR A 146 -11.21 -53.20 17.06
N MET A 147 -11.70 -52.53 18.11
CA MET A 147 -11.48 -52.94 19.50
C MET A 147 -12.42 -54.06 19.96
N ASP A 148 -13.47 -54.37 19.19
CA ASP A 148 -14.41 -55.46 19.48
C ASP A 148 -13.92 -56.84 19.01
N GLU A 149 -12.82 -56.92 18.26
CA GLU A 149 -12.32 -58.18 17.67
C GLU A 149 -11.05 -58.74 18.35
N GLU A 150 -10.52 -58.07 19.39
CA GLU A 150 -9.35 -58.58 20.13
C GLU A 150 -9.35 -58.22 21.62
N THR A 151 -10.39 -58.66 22.35
CA THR A 151 -10.28 -58.83 23.81
C THR A 151 -10.18 -60.31 24.17
N VAL A 152 -9.07 -60.93 23.81
CA VAL A 152 -8.51 -62.01 24.61
C VAL A 152 -7.10 -61.59 24.99
N LEU A 153 -6.99 -60.87 26.11
CA LEU A 153 -5.70 -60.76 26.79
C LEU A 153 -5.22 -62.20 27.08
N PRO A 154 -4.05 -62.63 26.58
CA PRO A 154 -3.52 -63.94 26.92
C PRO A 154 -3.31 -64.00 28.44
N PRO A 155 -3.68 -65.12 29.10
CA PRO A 155 -3.56 -65.24 30.55
C PRO A 155 -2.07 -65.12 30.94
N GLY A 156 -1.72 -64.03 31.63
CA GLY A 156 -0.37 -63.84 32.21
C GLY A 156 0.38 -62.56 31.83
N SER A 157 -0.19 -61.60 31.09
CA SER A 157 0.48 -60.31 30.89
C SER A 157 0.44 -59.46 32.17
N LYS A 158 1.62 -59.17 32.74
CA LYS A 158 1.74 -58.23 33.85
C LYS A 158 1.30 -56.84 33.36
N PRO A 159 0.56 -56.07 34.18
CA PRO A 159 0.17 -54.72 33.81
C PRO A 159 1.41 -53.87 33.50
N PRO A 160 1.34 -52.98 32.49
CA PRO A 160 2.43 -52.07 32.19
C PRO A 160 2.75 -51.22 33.42
N PRO A 161 4.04 -50.85 33.63
CA PRO A 161 4.41 -50.00 34.75
C PRO A 161 3.61 -48.70 34.68
N THR A 162 3.03 -48.31 35.80
CA THR A 162 2.35 -47.03 35.94
C THR A 162 3.43 -45.95 35.97
N ASP A 163 3.80 -45.42 34.80
CA ASP A 163 4.70 -44.28 34.71
C ASP A 163 3.98 -43.04 35.25
N GLN A 164 4.18 -42.79 36.55
CA GLN A 164 3.89 -41.52 37.19
C GLN A 164 4.87 -40.48 36.65
N HIS A 165 4.57 -39.95 35.47
CA HIS A 165 5.11 -38.66 35.03
C HIS A 165 4.01 -37.61 35.10
N ALA A 166 3.65 -37.28 36.35
CA ALA A 166 3.21 -35.94 36.67
C ALA A 166 4.42 -35.01 36.54
N SER A 167 4.53 -34.30 35.43
CA SER A 167 5.43 -33.15 35.34
C SER A 167 4.68 -31.92 35.88
N PRO A 168 5.30 -31.16 36.81
CA PRO A 168 4.62 -30.08 37.49
C PRO A 168 4.40 -28.89 36.56
N ALA A 169 3.30 -28.19 36.81
CA ALA A 169 3.07 -26.84 36.31
C ALA A 169 4.32 -25.98 36.60
N LYS A 170 4.85 -25.35 35.56
CA LYS A 170 5.84 -24.28 35.71
C LYS A 170 5.09 -22.97 35.90
N ASP A 171 5.43 -22.29 36.98
CA ASP A 171 5.16 -20.89 37.27
C ASP A 171 5.69 -19.94 36.18
#